data_AF-A0A2W2DIR4-F1
#
_entry.id   AF-A0A2W2DIR4-F1
#
_cell.length_a   1.000
_cell.length_b   1.000
_cell.length_c   1.000
_cell.angle_alpha   90.00
_cell.angle_beta   90.00
_cell.angle_gamma   90.00
#
_symmetry.space_group_name_H-M   'P 1'
#
loop_
_entity.id
_entity.type
_entity.pdbx_description
1 polymer ?
#
loop_
_entity_poly.entity_id
_entity_poly.type
_entity_poly.pdbx_seq_one_letter_code
_entity_poly.pdbx_strand_id
1 'polypeptide(L)'
;GESVRHGRVAAGLAELERWLADQVRQGLAGAAEHDWEGLAKRLVDAQAPGVAGLVSRLARVRREDDWPGRLLEEYALLNLLAVAYRRRAGLPGPLARTVLIRAGFPVTREEVLVGPVVRDHWHVIGRRDEEQDRLTARRVWLRGHHTGRPALILSFAPQGQPLDASLVTGTIIDADLVYYPGAAPLRALVAARHPHDTPA
;
A
#
# COMPACT_ATOMS: atom_id res chain seq x y z
N GLY A 1 -19.04 8.51 12.92
CA GLY A 1 -18.08 9.64 12.85
C GLY A 1 -16.66 9.12 12.81
N GLU A 2 -15.73 9.94 12.33
CA GLU A 2 -14.30 9.60 12.17
C GLU A 2 -13.65 9.12 13.48
N SER A 3 -13.98 9.75 14.62
CA SER A 3 -13.53 9.33 15.96
C SER A 3 -13.95 7.89 16.31
N VAL A 4 -15.17 7.47 15.97
CA VAL A 4 -15.66 6.10 16.21
C VAL A 4 -14.87 5.08 15.39
N ARG A 5 -14.54 5.40 14.13
CA ARG A 5 -13.69 4.56 13.28
C ARG A 5 -12.29 4.40 13.88
N HIS A 6 -11.68 5.51 14.31
CA HIS A 6 -10.39 5.46 14.99
C HIS A 6 -10.40 4.57 16.25
N GLY A 7 -11.46 4.66 17.06
CA GLY A 7 -11.63 3.80 18.23
C GLY A 7 -11.70 2.31 17.89
N ARG A 8 -12.49 1.94 16.88
CA ARG A 8 -12.61 0.55 16.40
C ARG A 8 -11.27 0.01 15.90
N VAL A 9 -10.57 0.78 15.07
CA VAL A 9 -9.26 0.39 14.55
C VAL A 9 -8.25 0.24 15.67
N ALA A 10 -8.21 1.17 16.63
CA ALA A 10 -7.30 1.09 17.77
C ALA A 10 -7.54 -0.19 18.61
N ALA A 11 -8.80 -0.54 18.86
CA ALA A 11 -9.14 -1.76 19.59
C ALA A 11 -8.71 -3.03 18.82
N GLY A 12 -8.99 -3.10 17.51
CA GLY A 12 -8.58 -4.23 16.68
C GLY A 12 -7.06 -4.41 16.59
N LEU A 13 -6.30 -3.31 16.50
CA LEU A 13 -4.84 -3.37 16.48
C LEU A 13 -4.25 -3.75 17.85
N ALA A 14 -4.89 -3.36 18.95
CA ALA A 14 -4.48 -3.80 20.29
C ALA A 14 -4.75 -5.30 20.54
N GLU A 15 -5.79 -5.87 19.93
CA GLU A 15 -5.99 -7.32 19.89
C GLU A 15 -4.92 -8.02 19.04
N LEU A 16 -4.63 -7.49 17.86
CA LEU A 16 -3.57 -8.00 17.00
C LEU A 16 -2.21 -8.03 17.70
N GLU A 17 -1.82 -6.97 18.42
CA GLU A 17 -0.56 -6.94 19.17
C GLU A 17 -0.47 -8.06 20.22
N ARG A 18 -1.55 -8.30 20.97
CA ARG A 18 -1.60 -9.39 21.96
C ARG A 18 -1.49 -10.75 21.29
N TRP A 19 -2.24 -10.94 20.21
CA TRP A 19 -2.23 -12.17 19.43
C TRP A 19 -0.82 -12.45 18.85
N LEU A 20 -0.16 -11.45 18.27
CA LEU A 20 1.22 -11.59 17.75
C LEU A 20 2.21 -11.97 18.86
N ALA A 21 2.11 -11.35 20.03
CA ALA A 21 2.95 -11.68 21.17
C ALA A 21 2.73 -13.13 21.66
N ASP A 22 1.49 -13.61 21.66
CA ASP A 22 1.16 -15.01 21.98
C ASP A 22 1.79 -15.98 20.99
N GLN A 23 1.69 -15.69 19.69
CA GLN A 23 2.28 -16.54 18.64
C GLN A 23 3.80 -16.66 18.78
N VAL A 24 4.49 -15.54 19.04
CA VAL A 24 5.95 -15.54 19.24
C VAL A 24 6.34 -16.30 20.51
N ARG A 25 5.58 -16.15 21.61
CA ARG A 25 5.84 -16.87 22.88
C ARG A 25 5.66 -18.39 22.76
N GLN A 26 4.68 -18.84 22.00
CA GLN A 26 4.41 -20.26 21.77
C GLN A 26 5.42 -20.90 20.79
N GLY A 27 6.18 -20.08 20.07
CA GLY A 27 7.15 -20.50 19.07
C GLY A 27 6.50 -20.74 17.72
N LEU A 28 7.20 -20.33 16.65
CA LEU A 28 6.65 -20.36 15.28
C LEU A 28 6.47 -21.78 14.74
N ALA A 29 7.24 -22.75 15.24
CA ALA A 29 7.11 -24.17 14.88
C ALA A 29 5.77 -24.77 15.36
N GLY A 30 5.25 -24.26 16.48
CA GLY A 30 3.96 -24.60 17.06
C GLY A 30 2.85 -23.62 16.70
N ALA A 31 3.10 -22.66 15.80
CA ALA A 31 2.06 -21.87 15.15
C ALA A 31 1.28 -22.80 14.22
N ALA A 32 0.56 -23.74 14.84
CA ALA A 32 -0.39 -24.59 14.19
C ALA A 32 -1.39 -23.67 13.49
N GLU A 33 -1.74 -24.10 12.29
CA GLU A 33 -2.82 -23.63 11.44
C GLU A 33 -4.01 -23.06 12.24
N HIS A 34 -4.83 -22.24 11.58
CA HIS A 34 -6.16 -21.82 12.06
C HIS A 34 -6.16 -20.60 13.00
N ASP A 35 -6.02 -19.41 12.41
CA ASP A 35 -7.07 -18.36 12.48
C ASP A 35 -6.63 -17.06 11.79
N TRP A 36 -5.66 -17.06 10.87
CA TRP A 36 -5.34 -15.84 10.11
C TRP A 36 -6.55 -15.32 9.33
N GLU A 37 -7.40 -16.21 8.85
CA GLU A 37 -8.65 -15.81 8.18
C GLU A 37 -9.64 -15.17 9.15
N GLY A 38 -9.89 -15.76 10.32
CA GLY A 38 -10.79 -15.14 11.30
C GLY A 38 -10.20 -13.88 11.92
N LEU A 39 -8.88 -13.81 12.14
CA LEU A 39 -8.18 -12.59 12.53
C LEU A 39 -8.33 -11.49 11.48
N ALA A 40 -8.17 -11.83 10.19
CA ALA A 40 -8.41 -10.87 9.10
C ALA A 40 -9.86 -10.40 9.08
N LYS A 41 -10.86 -11.28 9.28
CA LYS A 41 -12.28 -10.92 9.41
C LYS A 41 -12.51 -9.96 10.58
N ARG A 42 -11.98 -10.27 11.78
CA ARG A 42 -12.06 -9.38 12.95
C ARG A 42 -11.41 -8.01 12.69
N LEU A 43 -10.31 -7.95 11.95
CA LEU A 43 -9.68 -6.69 11.55
C LEU A 43 -10.53 -5.90 10.55
N VAL A 44 -11.26 -6.55 9.64
CA VAL A 44 -12.25 -5.90 8.77
C VAL A 44 -13.40 -5.33 9.60
N ASP A 45 -13.92 -6.08 10.56
CA ASP A 45 -14.98 -5.63 11.49
C ASP A 45 -14.51 -4.45 12.36
N ALA A 46 -13.23 -4.45 12.74
CA ALA A 46 -12.55 -3.35 13.43
C ALA A 46 -12.24 -2.15 12.49
N GLN A 47 -12.63 -2.21 11.21
CA GLN A 47 -12.41 -1.17 10.20
C GLN A 47 -10.94 -0.92 9.84
N ALA A 48 -10.10 -1.96 9.98
CA ALA A 48 -8.67 -1.98 9.64
C ALA A 48 -8.35 -2.85 8.40
N PRO A 49 -9.01 -2.65 7.24
CA PRO A 49 -8.90 -3.56 6.09
C PRO A 49 -7.49 -3.61 5.49
N GLY A 50 -6.69 -2.55 5.65
CA GLY A 50 -5.29 -2.55 5.20
C GLY A 50 -4.45 -3.57 5.97
N VAL A 51 -4.71 -3.72 7.26
CA VAL A 51 -4.03 -4.70 8.12
C VAL A 51 -4.58 -6.10 7.91
N ALA A 52 -5.90 -6.24 7.72
CA ALA A 52 -6.51 -7.50 7.33
C ALA A 52 -5.87 -8.08 6.06
N GLY A 53 -5.65 -7.25 5.04
CA GLY A 53 -4.98 -7.68 3.80
C GLY A 53 -3.50 -8.07 3.97
N LEU A 54 -2.81 -7.55 5.00
CA LEU A 54 -1.46 -8.03 5.37
C LEU A 54 -1.57 -9.43 5.99
N VAL A 55 -2.48 -9.61 6.97
CA VAL A 55 -2.71 -10.88 7.66
C VAL A 55 -3.13 -12.00 6.71
N SER A 56 -4.01 -11.73 5.73
CA SER A 56 -4.45 -12.73 4.75
C SER A 56 -3.30 -13.28 3.89
N ARG A 57 -2.16 -12.57 3.78
CA ARG A 57 -1.00 -13.04 3.00
C ARG A 57 -0.08 -13.99 3.78
N LEU A 58 -0.22 -14.08 5.11
CA LEU A 58 0.61 -14.96 5.94
C LEU A 58 0.49 -16.43 5.52
N ALA A 59 -0.69 -16.84 5.04
CA ALA A 59 -0.94 -18.16 4.45
C ALA A 59 -0.04 -18.49 3.27
N ARG A 60 0.34 -17.47 2.47
CA ARG A 60 1.27 -17.65 1.35
C ARG A 60 2.71 -17.76 1.85
N VAL A 61 3.11 -16.91 2.80
CA VAL A 61 4.45 -16.90 3.39
C VAL A 61 4.79 -18.26 4.01
N ARG A 62 3.79 -18.93 4.60
CA ARG A 62 3.96 -20.26 5.19
C ARG A 62 4.40 -21.35 4.18
N ARG A 63 4.17 -21.14 2.89
CA ARG A 63 4.52 -22.08 1.81
C ARG A 63 5.91 -21.84 1.23
N GLU A 64 6.66 -20.86 1.74
CA GLU A 64 8.03 -20.55 1.30
C GLU A 64 9.07 -21.43 2.04
N ASP A 65 10.24 -21.64 1.43
CA ASP A 65 11.27 -22.57 1.97
C ASP A 65 11.86 -22.11 3.32
N ASP A 66 11.93 -20.80 3.58
CA ASP A 66 12.37 -20.18 4.85
C ASP A 66 11.19 -19.56 5.63
N TRP A 67 10.03 -20.20 5.56
CA TRP A 67 8.81 -19.62 6.13
C TRP A 67 8.89 -19.16 7.59
N PRO A 68 9.66 -19.77 8.54
CA PRO A 68 9.66 -19.29 9.92
C PRO A 68 10.27 -17.89 10.03
N GLY A 69 11.41 -17.66 9.37
CA GLY A 69 12.05 -16.35 9.34
C GLY A 69 11.16 -15.31 8.65
N ARG A 70 10.63 -15.67 7.48
CA ARG A 70 9.72 -14.82 6.71
C ARG A 70 8.43 -14.48 7.46
N LEU A 71 7.88 -15.43 8.21
CA LEU A 71 6.68 -15.22 9.03
C LEU A 71 6.97 -14.28 10.20
N LEU A 72 8.12 -14.42 10.85
CA LEU A 72 8.55 -13.51 11.92
C LEU A 72 8.72 -12.08 11.41
N GLU A 73 9.30 -11.89 10.22
CA GLU A 73 9.40 -10.59 9.57
C GLU A 73 8.02 -9.94 9.38
N GLU A 74 7.05 -10.69 8.85
CA GLU A 74 5.68 -10.18 8.66
C GLU A 74 5.00 -9.86 10.00
N TYR A 75 5.18 -10.70 11.04
CA TYR A 75 4.69 -10.41 12.39
C TYR A 75 5.31 -9.14 12.98
N ALA A 76 6.62 -8.95 12.79
CA ALA A 76 7.31 -7.75 13.22
C ALA A 76 6.77 -6.49 12.52
N LEU A 77 6.49 -6.57 11.21
CA LEU A 77 5.90 -5.47 10.44
C LEU A 77 4.46 -5.17 10.86
N LEU A 78 3.64 -6.19 11.12
CA LEU A 78 2.28 -6.02 11.64
C LEU A 78 2.29 -5.36 13.02
N ASN A 79 3.17 -5.82 13.92
CA ASN A 79 3.34 -5.22 15.23
C ASN A 79 3.83 -3.77 15.14
N LEU A 80 4.81 -3.49 14.29
CA LEU A 80 5.31 -2.13 14.06
C LEU A 80 4.18 -1.20 13.62
N LEU A 81 3.32 -1.64 12.70
CA LEU A 81 2.17 -0.86 12.25
C LEU A 81 1.16 -0.61 13.38
N ALA A 82 0.87 -1.62 14.20
CA ALA A 82 -0.04 -1.47 15.35
C ALA A 82 0.51 -0.48 16.40
N VAL A 83 1.79 -0.62 16.76
CA VAL A 83 2.50 0.31 17.65
C VAL A 83 2.50 1.72 17.09
N ALA A 84 2.81 1.88 15.80
CA ALA A 84 2.82 3.18 15.13
C ALA A 84 1.43 3.81 15.10
N TYR A 85 0.36 3.02 14.91
CA TYR A 85 -1.02 3.50 14.97
C TYR A 85 -1.41 4.01 16.36
N ARG A 86 -1.04 3.27 17.42
CA ARG A 86 -1.24 3.71 18.80
C ARG A 86 -0.51 5.02 19.10
N ARG A 87 0.72 5.16 18.61
CA ARG A 87 1.58 6.33 18.84
C ARG A 87 1.44 7.44 17.77
N ARG A 88 0.46 7.33 16.87
CA ARG A 88 0.37 8.17 15.66
C ARG A 88 0.35 9.68 15.92
N ALA A 89 -0.18 10.12 17.06
CA ALA A 89 -0.26 11.53 17.43
C ALA A 89 1.12 12.19 17.62
N GLY A 90 2.15 11.40 17.93
CA GLY A 90 3.53 11.87 18.08
C GLY A 90 4.41 11.64 16.84
N LEU A 91 3.87 11.10 15.75
CA LEU A 91 4.64 10.85 14.54
C LEU A 91 4.70 12.11 13.66
N PRO A 92 5.79 12.32 12.90
CA PRO A 92 5.81 13.33 11.84
C PRO A 92 4.62 13.13 10.89
N GLY A 93 4.00 14.25 10.46
CA GLY A 93 2.77 14.22 9.66
C GLY A 93 2.77 13.23 8.47
N PRO A 94 3.82 13.19 7.63
CA PRO A 94 3.91 12.23 6.54
C PRO A 94 3.92 10.77 7.00
N LEU A 95 4.56 10.47 8.13
CA LEU A 95 4.60 9.11 8.69
C LEU A 95 3.26 8.72 9.31
N ALA A 96 2.59 9.64 10.01
CA ALA A 96 1.23 9.43 10.50
C ALA A 96 0.26 9.14 9.34
N ARG A 97 0.37 9.86 8.22
CA ARG A 97 -0.40 9.57 6.99
C ARG A 97 -0.11 8.18 6.44
N THR A 98 1.16 7.78 6.36
CA THR A 98 1.53 6.40 5.94
C THR A 98 0.88 5.35 6.84
N VAL A 99 0.90 5.53 8.16
CA VAL A 99 0.28 4.61 9.12
C VAL A 99 -1.23 4.50 8.89
N LEU A 100 -1.93 5.63 8.69
CA LEU A 100 -3.37 5.63 8.40
C LEU A 100 -3.69 4.91 7.09
N ILE A 101 -2.96 5.19 6.02
CA ILE A 101 -3.15 4.52 4.73
C ILE A 101 -2.93 3.00 4.87
N ARG A 102 -1.87 2.59 5.57
CA ARG A 102 -1.57 1.18 5.83
C ARG A 102 -2.60 0.50 6.73
N ALA A 103 -3.23 1.23 7.63
CA ALA A 103 -4.36 0.74 8.43
C ALA A 103 -5.66 0.61 7.60
N GLY A 104 -5.75 1.25 6.44
CA GLY A 104 -6.91 1.18 5.54
C GLY A 104 -7.77 2.44 5.52
N PHE A 105 -7.24 3.59 5.98
CA PHE A 105 -7.88 4.88 5.75
C PHE A 105 -7.63 5.29 4.30
N PRO A 106 -8.69 5.46 3.48
CA PRO A 106 -8.52 5.79 2.08
C PRO A 106 -8.00 7.21 1.93
N VAL A 107 -7.27 7.45 0.85
CA VAL A 107 -6.98 8.78 0.32
C VAL A 107 -7.61 8.81 -1.07
N THR A 108 -8.51 9.76 -1.29
CA THR A 108 -9.28 9.82 -2.53
C THR A 108 -8.42 10.35 -3.68
N ARG A 109 -8.85 10.11 -4.91
CA ARG A 109 -8.13 10.64 -6.08
C ARG A 109 -8.16 12.17 -6.07
N GLU A 110 -9.30 12.73 -5.69
CA GLU A 110 -9.59 14.16 -5.61
C GLU A 110 -8.66 14.84 -4.60
N GLU A 111 -8.48 14.25 -3.41
CA GLU A 111 -7.54 14.76 -2.40
C GLU A 111 -6.10 14.81 -2.93
N VAL A 112 -5.67 13.80 -3.69
CA VAL A 112 -4.32 13.74 -4.26
C VAL A 112 -4.13 14.77 -5.38
N LEU A 113 -5.16 15.00 -6.21
CA LEU A 113 -5.11 15.95 -7.32
C LEU A 113 -4.96 17.41 -6.88
N VAL A 114 -5.32 17.74 -5.63
CA VAL A 114 -5.10 19.08 -5.04
C VAL A 114 -3.68 19.20 -4.45
N GLY A 115 -2.90 18.12 -4.43
CA GLY A 115 -1.55 18.10 -3.89
C GLY A 115 -0.50 18.82 -4.76
N PRO A 116 0.74 18.96 -4.25
CA PRO A 116 1.83 19.59 -5.00
C PRO A 116 2.13 18.85 -6.31
N VAL A 117 2.19 19.59 -7.40
CA VAL A 117 2.49 19.09 -8.75
C VAL A 117 4.00 18.99 -8.95
N VAL A 118 4.43 17.90 -9.57
CA VAL A 118 5.78 17.68 -10.08
C VAL A 118 5.69 17.51 -11.59
N ARG A 119 6.05 18.56 -12.33
CA ARG A 119 6.22 18.47 -13.78
C ARG A 119 7.61 17.92 -14.11
N ASP A 120 7.67 16.95 -15.00
CA ASP A 120 8.93 16.39 -15.52
C ASP A 120 8.69 15.67 -16.84
N HIS A 121 9.78 15.30 -17.51
CA HIS A 121 9.80 14.25 -18.52
C HIS A 121 9.94 12.91 -17.83
N TRP A 122 8.90 12.10 -17.87
CA TRP A 122 8.86 10.82 -17.16
C TRP A 122 9.18 9.68 -18.11
N HIS A 123 10.33 9.04 -17.89
CA HIS A 123 10.67 7.79 -18.55
C HIS A 123 9.81 6.67 -17.97
N VAL A 124 9.07 5.96 -18.81
CA VAL A 124 8.32 4.77 -18.41
C VAL A 124 9.27 3.57 -18.46
N ILE A 125 9.75 3.14 -17.30
CA ILE A 125 10.86 2.19 -17.19
C ILE A 125 10.42 0.75 -17.01
N GLY A 126 9.14 0.51 -16.66
CA GLY A 126 8.65 -0.84 -16.49
C GLY A 126 7.16 -0.89 -16.25
N ARG A 127 6.59 -2.08 -16.50
CA ARG A 127 5.18 -2.38 -16.27
C ARG A 127 5.03 -3.82 -15.81
N ARG A 128 4.08 -4.06 -14.90
CA ARG A 128 3.68 -5.40 -14.46
C ARG A 128 2.17 -5.43 -14.21
N ASP A 129 1.53 -6.46 -14.75
CA ASP A 129 0.11 -6.73 -14.48
C ASP A 129 0.03 -7.89 -13.47
N GLU A 130 -0.85 -7.76 -12.49
CA GLU A 130 -1.06 -8.72 -11.40
C GLU A 130 -2.57 -8.98 -11.26
N GLU A 131 -2.96 -10.25 -11.20
CA GLU A 131 -4.34 -10.63 -10.88
C GLU A 131 -4.56 -10.54 -9.36
N GLN A 132 -5.67 -9.91 -8.95
CA GLN A 132 -6.12 -9.74 -7.58
C GLN A 132 -7.60 -10.11 -7.51
N ASP A 133 -7.88 -11.38 -7.22
CA ASP A 133 -9.23 -11.97 -7.20
C ASP A 133 -10.01 -11.71 -8.51
N ARG A 134 -10.90 -10.72 -8.51
CA ARG A 134 -11.75 -10.32 -9.65
C ARG A 134 -11.27 -9.06 -10.37
N LEU A 135 -10.11 -8.53 -9.98
CA LEU A 135 -9.52 -7.32 -10.54
C LEU A 135 -8.16 -7.65 -11.14
N THR A 136 -7.82 -7.01 -12.24
CA THR A 136 -6.44 -6.93 -12.73
C THR A 136 -5.87 -5.59 -12.32
N ALA A 137 -4.72 -5.59 -11.66
CA ALA A 137 -3.99 -4.41 -11.28
C ALA A 137 -2.75 -4.24 -12.17
N ARG A 138 -2.57 -3.06 -12.74
CA ARG A 138 -1.37 -2.67 -13.50
C ARG A 138 -0.52 -1.73 -12.68
N ARG A 139 0.75 -2.10 -12.55
CA ARG A 139 1.83 -1.27 -12.00
C ARG A 139 2.64 -0.72 -13.15
N VAL A 140 2.82 0.60 -13.20
CA VAL A 140 3.75 1.24 -14.14
C VAL A 140 4.73 2.09 -13.35
N TRP A 141 6.03 1.84 -13.55
CA TRP A 141 7.10 2.60 -12.91
C TRP A 141 7.63 3.64 -13.86
N LEU A 142 7.83 4.85 -13.33
CA LEU A 142 8.41 5.97 -14.06
C LEU A 142 9.58 6.56 -13.28
N ARG A 143 10.48 7.21 -14.02
CA ARG A 143 11.59 7.99 -13.48
C ARG A 143 11.60 9.37 -14.14
N GLY A 144 11.53 10.43 -13.33
CA GLY A 144 11.67 11.80 -13.80
C GLY A 144 13.08 12.03 -14.34
N HIS A 145 13.17 12.60 -15.53
CA HIS A 145 14.44 12.87 -16.21
C HIS A 145 15.25 13.93 -15.45
N HIS A 146 14.63 15.05 -15.12
CA HIS A 146 15.31 16.17 -14.46
C HIS A 146 15.34 16.00 -12.96
N THR A 147 14.22 15.59 -12.37
CA THR A 147 14.10 15.48 -10.90
C THR A 147 14.75 14.22 -10.35
N GLY A 148 14.98 13.21 -11.20
CA GLY A 148 15.36 11.88 -10.73
C GLY A 148 14.30 11.29 -9.78
N ARG A 149 13.06 11.76 -9.78
CA ARG A 149 12.07 11.26 -8.83
C ARG A 149 11.46 9.95 -9.36
N PRO A 150 11.34 8.89 -8.54
CA PRO A 150 10.61 7.70 -8.94
C PRO A 150 9.09 7.93 -8.80
N ALA A 151 8.30 7.29 -9.65
CA ALA A 151 6.84 7.27 -9.56
C ALA A 151 6.28 5.87 -9.84
N LEU A 152 5.17 5.55 -9.19
CA LEU A 152 4.37 4.35 -9.46
C LEU A 152 2.93 4.76 -9.77
N ILE A 153 2.48 4.49 -10.99
CA ILE A 153 1.07 4.65 -11.39
C ILE A 153 0.40 3.27 -11.25
N LEU A 154 -0.77 3.27 -10.60
CA LEU A 154 -1.60 2.09 -10.44
C LEU A 154 -2.91 2.26 -11.21
N SER A 155 -3.21 1.31 -12.08
CA SER A 155 -4.49 1.22 -12.80
C SER A 155 -5.16 -0.09 -12.45
N PHE A 156 -6.50 -0.08 -12.33
CA PHE A 156 -7.28 -1.26 -11.98
C PHE A 156 -8.40 -1.42 -13.00
N ALA A 157 -8.67 -2.66 -13.39
CA ALA A 157 -9.81 -3.00 -14.23
C ALA A 157 -10.47 -4.28 -13.70
N PRO A 158 -11.81 -4.41 -13.80
CA PRO A 158 -12.48 -5.71 -13.64
C PRO A 158 -11.87 -6.76 -14.58
N GLN A 159 -11.93 -8.02 -14.15
CA GLN A 159 -11.44 -9.13 -14.97
C GLN A 159 -12.08 -9.11 -16.37
N GLY A 160 -11.25 -9.23 -17.42
CA GLY A 160 -11.68 -9.19 -18.81
C GLY A 160 -11.89 -7.79 -19.40
N GLN A 161 -11.78 -6.72 -18.60
CA GLN A 161 -11.81 -5.34 -19.10
C GLN A 161 -10.40 -4.80 -19.38
N PRO A 162 -10.24 -3.91 -20.38
CA PRO A 162 -8.94 -3.35 -20.71
C PRO A 162 -8.44 -2.42 -19.59
N LEU A 163 -7.17 -2.58 -19.24
CA LEU A 163 -6.42 -1.66 -18.40
C LEU A 163 -5.88 -0.49 -19.22
N ASP A 164 -5.73 0.67 -18.58
CA ASP A 164 -5.05 1.84 -19.15
C ASP A 164 -3.70 1.46 -19.77
N ALA A 165 -3.60 1.63 -21.09
CA ALA A 165 -2.43 1.31 -21.91
C ALA A 165 -1.66 2.56 -22.34
N SER A 166 -2.01 3.74 -21.82
CA SER A 166 -1.43 5.02 -22.22
C SER A 166 0.01 5.24 -21.74
N LEU A 167 0.56 4.35 -20.90
CA LEU A 167 1.94 4.39 -20.41
C LEU A 167 2.78 3.26 -21.02
N VAL A 168 3.45 3.65 -22.10
CA VAL A 168 4.44 2.96 -22.95
C VAL A 168 5.76 2.53 -22.30
N THR A 169 6.05 1.29 -21.89
CA THR A 169 7.44 0.98 -21.47
C THR A 169 8.43 1.35 -22.58
N GLY A 170 9.50 2.08 -22.22
CA GLY A 170 10.49 2.61 -23.16
C GLY A 170 10.15 3.99 -23.75
N THR A 171 9.00 4.58 -23.41
CA THR A 171 8.63 5.93 -23.85
C THR A 171 8.89 6.98 -22.78
N ILE A 172 8.83 8.25 -23.19
CA ILE A 172 8.88 9.43 -22.33
C ILE A 172 7.57 10.19 -22.48
N ILE A 173 7.02 10.68 -21.37
CA ILE A 173 5.87 11.61 -21.38
C ILE A 173 6.23 12.92 -20.67
N ASP A 174 5.83 14.07 -21.22
CA ASP A 174 5.78 15.32 -20.47
C ASP A 174 4.47 15.35 -19.68
N ALA A 175 4.57 15.34 -18.35
CA ALA A 175 3.40 15.25 -17.49
C ALA A 175 3.60 15.89 -16.12
N ASP A 176 2.48 16.35 -15.59
CA ASP A 176 2.31 16.77 -14.21
C ASP A 176 1.91 15.55 -13.38
N LEU A 177 2.77 15.14 -12.44
CA LEU A 177 2.45 14.10 -11.46
C LEU A 177 2.15 14.70 -10.08
N VAL A 178 1.13 14.16 -9.42
CA VAL A 178 0.82 14.43 -8.01
C VAL A 178 0.95 13.14 -7.21
N TYR A 179 1.51 13.23 -6.01
CA TYR A 179 1.85 12.05 -5.22
C TYR A 179 0.88 11.82 -4.07
N TYR A 180 0.56 10.56 -3.82
CA TYR A 180 -0.13 10.17 -2.60
C TYR A 180 0.71 10.57 -1.38
N PRO A 181 0.10 11.13 -0.32
CA PRO A 181 0.82 11.58 0.85
C PRO A 181 1.44 10.41 1.61
N GLY A 182 2.58 10.65 2.26
CA GLY A 182 3.27 9.65 3.06
C GLY A 182 4.73 10.00 3.30
N ALA A 183 5.40 9.25 4.18
CA ALA A 183 6.82 9.47 4.51
C ALA A 183 7.77 9.22 3.32
N ALA A 184 7.41 8.30 2.42
CA ALA A 184 8.17 8.00 1.20
C ALA A 184 7.19 7.91 0.02
N PRO A 185 6.74 9.05 -0.53
CA PRO A 185 5.71 9.09 -1.54
C PRO A 185 6.23 8.57 -2.88
N LEU A 186 5.79 7.38 -3.27
CA LEU A 186 6.11 6.74 -4.55
C LEU A 186 4.89 6.67 -5.48
N ARG A 187 3.71 6.33 -4.92
CA ARG A 187 2.48 6.22 -5.70
C ARG A 187 2.05 7.62 -6.15
N ALA A 188 1.75 7.77 -7.43
CA ALA A 188 1.35 9.03 -8.02
C ALA A 188 0.11 8.88 -8.91
N LEU A 189 -0.44 10.02 -9.33
CA LEU A 189 -1.43 10.16 -10.39
C LEU A 189 -0.85 11.08 -11.47
N VAL A 190 -1.19 10.79 -12.72
CA VAL A 190 -1.04 11.76 -13.81
C VAL A 190 -2.16 12.78 -13.67
N ALA A 191 -1.81 14.02 -13.33
CA ALA A 191 -2.75 15.14 -13.21
C ALA A 191 -3.04 15.76 -14.58
N ALA A 192 -1.99 15.99 -15.37
CA ALA A 192 -2.07 16.50 -16.73
C ALA A 192 -0.96 15.91 -17.60
N ARG A 193 -1.22 15.76 -18.89
CA ARG A 193 -0.21 15.47 -19.92
C ARG A 193 -0.05 16.69 -20.79
N HIS A 194 1.18 16.95 -21.19
CA HIS A 194 1.52 18.05 -22.09
C HIS A 194 1.90 17.48 -23.46
N PRO A 195 1.67 18.24 -24.55
CA PRO A 195 2.18 17.87 -25.87
C PRO A 195 3.70 17.70 -25.80
N HIS A 196 4.24 16.74 -26.55
CA HIS A 196 5.67 16.72 -26.82
C HIS A 196 5.99 17.93 -27.69
N ASP A 197 6.74 18.90 -27.15
CA ASP A 197 7.40 19.91 -27.98
C ASP A 197 8.39 19.16 -28.88
N THR A 198 8.03 19.01 -30.15
CA THR A 198 8.96 18.53 -31.16
C THR A 198 9.88 19.72 -31.47
N PRO A 199 11.18 19.67 -31.14
CA PRO A 199 12.07 20.75 -31.54
C PRO A 199 12.10 20.81 -33.07
N ALA A 200 11.93 22.03 -33.59
CA ALA A 200 11.96 22.36 -35.01
C ALA A 200 13.31 22.03 -35.67
#